data_AF-A0A4Q1A5C3-F1
#
_entry.id   AF-A0A4Q1A5C3-F1
#
_cell.length_a   1.000
_cell.length_b   1.000
_cell.length_c   1.000
_cell.angle_alpha   90.00
_cell.angle_beta   90.00
_cell.angle_gamma   90.00
#
_symmetry.space_group_name_H-M   'P 1'
#
loop_
_entity.id
_entity.type
_entity.pdbx_description
1 polymer ?
#
loop_
_entity_poly.entity_id
_entity_poly.type
_entity_poly.pdbx_seq_one_letter_code
_entity_poly.pdbx_strand_id
1 'polypeptide(L)'
;MFNTVSAKGFHIKHLIFGIIPIIIWSLVAATVKSVSLPDEGIYVAYYSILFGAIFSFIFSLYNDKRFINENISIIKTTPKLFILIFITSLLICGHYFSIYYVFSTDYVVQGNVINYMWPLFSIIFSKLFIPEKNKYSKTSDILFVFMAFVGAILIVSGEELSLNFISNPTMLSLSFLSAFCAAGYFTLSKKIKDKIKGDYTHFSLPLLISLFLLIVIGIKFPQVLDVRKEIIYLGFGLGLFSIFLSNTFWIISSHISKNHAFSSIAYFVPVLSTAVILYYNNEPYNNYLLSGLGLIVISNFLIHQNKELVHAVNICFSILIIYCGVNLLIAPVNTIQPNSMITIIATVFTFFAAFLLNRVWNQKKEEEVVLFKLLDDINKFATKAKLNSKEKKHIFKDLRDKVINQKYAFNMNYYITTLYAQYNYKPSKKTFDLMRQLHLVRTPSITLPEFLIILLLSSVSAVYVTLYRETSIMGDFMSIVFASSISYITYILFDFDRHGFLNKNRLISLVENVEYFDTTNLDKQKRILPNLLSLFLIGCLLIMCCFVILKNFT
;
A
#
# COMPACT_ATOMS: atom_id res chain seq x y z
N MET A 1 18.60 30.14 -8.40
CA MET A 1 19.53 28.98 -8.37
C MET A 1 18.92 27.92 -7.45
N PHE A 2 17.93 27.18 -7.98
CA PHE A 2 17.21 26.14 -7.26
C PHE A 2 17.89 24.81 -7.56
N ASN A 3 18.71 24.30 -6.64
CA ASN A 3 19.10 22.89 -6.70
C ASN A 3 17.88 22.07 -6.28
N THR A 4 17.20 21.53 -7.28
CA THR A 4 16.24 20.45 -7.15
C THR A 4 16.91 19.32 -6.39
N VAL A 5 16.55 19.17 -5.12
CA VAL A 5 16.71 17.91 -4.38
C VAL A 5 16.12 16.85 -5.29
N SER A 6 16.97 16.00 -5.86
CA SER A 6 16.53 14.92 -6.72
C SER A 6 15.51 14.10 -5.94
N ALA A 7 14.24 14.20 -6.32
CA ALA A 7 13.24 13.24 -5.94
C ALA A 7 13.85 11.88 -6.29
N LYS A 8 14.23 11.09 -5.28
CA LYS A 8 14.76 9.73 -5.48
C LYS A 8 13.77 9.02 -6.38
N GLY A 9 14.20 8.80 -7.62
CA GLY A 9 13.33 8.43 -8.72
C GLY A 9 12.51 7.21 -8.34
N PHE A 10 11.21 7.35 -8.44
CA PHE A 10 10.29 6.24 -8.57
C PHE A 10 10.74 5.45 -9.81
N HIS A 11 11.59 4.41 -9.66
CA HIS A 11 12.17 3.78 -10.84
C HIS A 11 11.03 3.12 -11.62
N ILE A 12 10.80 3.58 -12.86
CA ILE A 12 9.83 3.06 -13.84
C ILE A 12 9.83 1.52 -13.92
N LYS A 13 11.00 0.89 -13.70
CA LYS A 13 11.16 -0.56 -13.65
C LYS A 13 10.29 -1.24 -12.58
N HIS A 14 10.12 -0.66 -11.40
CA HIS A 14 9.29 -1.23 -10.32
C HIS A 14 7.82 -1.24 -10.73
N LEU A 15 7.36 -0.16 -11.37
CA LEU A 15 5.98 -0.02 -11.77
C LEU A 15 5.63 -1.01 -12.89
N ILE A 16 6.51 -1.17 -13.88
CA ILE A 16 6.28 -2.12 -14.99
C ILE A 16 6.21 -3.57 -14.49
N PHE A 17 7.16 -4.02 -13.67
CA PHE A 17 7.12 -5.39 -13.11
C PHE A 17 5.97 -5.60 -12.11
N GLY A 18 5.48 -4.53 -11.47
CA GLY A 18 4.30 -4.59 -10.61
C GLY A 18 2.97 -4.62 -11.37
N ILE A 19 2.87 -3.93 -12.52
CA ILE A 19 1.64 -3.82 -13.32
C ILE A 19 1.37 -5.09 -14.14
N ILE A 20 2.41 -5.74 -14.68
CA ILE A 20 2.24 -6.94 -15.50
C ILE A 20 1.45 -8.04 -14.76
N PRO A 21 1.82 -8.41 -13.52
CA PRO A 21 1.03 -9.35 -12.72
C PRO A 21 -0.43 -8.92 -12.56
N ILE A 22 -0.69 -7.62 -12.38
CA ILE A 22 -2.04 -7.11 -12.17
C ILE A 22 -2.92 -7.36 -13.39
N ILE A 23 -2.40 -7.06 -14.58
CA ILE A 23 -3.10 -7.28 -15.84
C ILE A 23 -3.40 -8.77 -16.01
N ILE A 24 -2.40 -9.63 -15.83
CA ILE A 24 -2.59 -11.07 -16.00
C ILE A 24 -3.59 -11.62 -14.97
N TRP A 25 -3.44 -11.30 -13.68
CA TRP A 25 -4.33 -11.79 -12.63
C TRP A 25 -5.77 -11.27 -12.78
N SER A 26 -5.97 -10.11 -13.40
CA SER A 26 -7.32 -9.57 -13.65
C SER A 26 -8.15 -10.44 -14.61
N LEU A 27 -7.49 -11.27 -15.41
CA LEU A 27 -8.11 -12.15 -16.40
C LEU A 27 -8.30 -13.59 -15.90
N VAL A 28 -7.61 -14.00 -14.82
CA VAL A 28 -7.55 -15.41 -14.39
C VAL A 28 -8.92 -15.94 -13.98
N ALA A 29 -9.66 -15.21 -13.13
CA ALA A 29 -10.95 -15.68 -12.62
C ALA A 29 -11.96 -15.91 -13.76
N ALA A 30 -12.07 -14.94 -14.68
CA ALA A 30 -12.93 -15.04 -15.86
C ALA A 30 -12.52 -16.20 -16.77
N THR A 31 -11.23 -16.37 -17.02
CA THR A 31 -10.70 -17.42 -17.92
C THR A 31 -10.90 -18.83 -17.35
N VAL A 32 -10.76 -19.00 -16.02
CA VAL A 32 -11.06 -20.28 -15.38
C VAL A 32 -12.55 -20.58 -15.51
N LYS A 33 -13.42 -19.65 -15.09
CA LYS A 33 -14.87 -19.84 -15.11
C LYS A 33 -15.43 -20.11 -16.51
N SER A 34 -14.85 -19.54 -17.56
CA SER A 34 -15.33 -19.72 -18.93
C SER A 34 -15.03 -21.10 -19.54
N VAL A 35 -14.05 -21.83 -19.01
CA VAL A 35 -13.57 -23.09 -19.59
C VAL A 35 -13.84 -24.30 -18.68
N SER A 36 -13.69 -24.14 -17.36
CA SER A 36 -13.82 -25.23 -16.41
C SER A 36 -15.26 -25.46 -15.98
N LEU A 37 -15.62 -26.73 -15.84
CA LEU A 37 -16.87 -27.14 -15.21
C LEU A 37 -16.72 -27.07 -13.67
N PRO A 38 -17.84 -27.00 -12.93
CA PRO A 38 -17.82 -27.19 -11.48
C PRO A 38 -17.10 -28.51 -11.15
N ASP A 39 -16.18 -28.46 -10.19
CA ASP A 39 -15.26 -29.54 -9.77
C ASP A 39 -13.97 -29.73 -10.58
N GLU A 40 -13.87 -29.18 -11.79
CA GLU A 40 -12.64 -29.30 -12.59
C GLU A 40 -11.52 -28.36 -12.13
N GLY A 41 -11.80 -27.41 -11.23
CA GLY A 41 -10.81 -26.45 -10.74
C GLY A 41 -9.57 -27.10 -10.09
N ILE A 42 -9.71 -28.30 -9.53
CA ILE A 42 -8.56 -29.08 -9.00
C ILE A 42 -7.63 -29.51 -10.14
N TYR A 43 -8.18 -29.93 -11.27
CA TYR A 43 -7.41 -30.30 -12.47
C TYR A 43 -6.73 -29.08 -13.07
N VAL A 44 -7.43 -27.94 -13.14
CA VAL A 44 -6.83 -26.67 -13.56
C VAL A 44 -5.62 -26.33 -12.69
N ALA A 45 -5.73 -26.45 -11.37
CA ALA A 45 -4.61 -26.22 -10.45
C ALA A 45 -3.45 -27.19 -10.68
N TYR A 46 -3.75 -28.48 -10.84
CA TYR A 46 -2.75 -29.51 -11.10
C TYR A 46 -1.89 -29.17 -12.33
N TYR A 47 -2.52 -28.98 -13.49
CA TYR A 47 -1.81 -28.69 -14.73
C TYR A 47 -1.14 -27.31 -14.71
N SER A 48 -1.77 -26.30 -14.10
CA SER A 48 -1.15 -24.97 -13.97
C SER A 48 0.13 -25.01 -13.17
N ILE A 49 0.14 -25.69 -12.01
CA ILE A 49 1.34 -25.80 -11.18
C ILE A 49 2.41 -26.62 -11.91
N LEU A 50 2.03 -27.71 -12.58
CA LEU A 50 2.94 -28.55 -13.38
C LEU A 50 3.67 -27.71 -14.43
N PHE A 51 2.92 -27.01 -15.30
CA PHE A 51 3.52 -26.19 -16.35
C PHE A 51 4.26 -24.98 -15.79
N GLY A 52 3.72 -24.31 -14.76
CA GLY A 52 4.37 -23.20 -14.09
C GLY A 52 5.72 -23.58 -13.49
N ALA A 53 5.83 -24.77 -12.88
CA ALA A 53 7.09 -25.30 -12.37
C ALA A 53 8.09 -25.61 -13.50
N ILE A 54 7.63 -26.23 -14.61
CA ILE A 54 8.47 -26.50 -15.78
C ILE A 54 9.03 -25.18 -16.35
N PHE A 55 8.18 -24.19 -16.62
CA PHE A 55 8.60 -22.90 -17.15
C PHE A 55 9.55 -22.16 -16.21
N SER A 56 9.21 -22.10 -14.92
CA SER A 56 10.04 -21.45 -13.91
C SER A 56 11.41 -22.11 -13.78
N PHE A 57 11.45 -23.45 -13.82
CA PHE A 57 12.70 -24.20 -13.75
C PHE A 57 13.57 -23.98 -15.00
N ILE A 58 13.01 -24.12 -16.21
CA ILE A 58 13.75 -23.89 -17.47
C ILE A 58 14.31 -22.46 -17.50
N PHE A 59 13.49 -21.48 -17.14
CA PHE A 59 13.90 -20.08 -17.14
C PHE A 59 14.98 -19.78 -16.09
N SER A 60 14.88 -20.38 -14.90
CA SER A 60 15.89 -20.28 -13.85
C SER A 60 17.20 -20.96 -14.26
N LEU A 61 17.16 -22.12 -14.91
CA LEU A 61 18.34 -22.78 -15.46
C LEU A 61 19.03 -21.92 -16.52
N TYR A 62 18.28 -21.21 -17.35
CA TYR A 62 18.86 -20.33 -18.38
C TYR A 62 19.53 -19.09 -17.77
N ASN A 63 18.84 -18.39 -16.86
CA ASN A 63 19.30 -17.09 -16.34
C ASN A 63 20.23 -17.18 -15.13
N ASP A 64 20.02 -18.16 -14.25
CA ASP A 64 20.74 -18.31 -12.99
C ASP A 64 21.72 -19.50 -12.97
N LYS A 65 22.04 -20.09 -14.14
CA LYS A 65 22.87 -21.31 -14.28
C LYS A 65 24.12 -21.31 -13.40
N ARG A 66 24.82 -20.18 -13.37
CA ARG A 66 26.09 -19.99 -12.64
C ARG A 66 25.95 -20.13 -11.13
N PHE A 67 24.75 -19.91 -10.58
CA PHE A 67 24.50 -19.95 -9.14
C PHE A 67 23.94 -21.30 -8.65
N ILE A 68 23.67 -22.25 -9.55
CA ILE A 68 23.05 -23.54 -9.18
C ILE A 68 23.89 -24.29 -8.16
N ASN A 69 25.18 -24.50 -8.43
CA ASN A 69 26.07 -25.25 -7.54
C ASN A 69 26.21 -24.58 -6.17
N GLU A 70 26.31 -23.25 -6.15
CA GLU A 70 26.38 -22.47 -4.92
C GLU A 70 25.07 -22.60 -4.13
N ASN A 71 23.91 -22.45 -4.76
CA ASN A 71 22.62 -22.59 -4.11
C ASN A 71 22.40 -24.00 -3.54
N ILE A 72 22.81 -25.05 -4.27
CA ILE A 72 22.78 -26.44 -3.76
C ILE A 72 23.65 -26.56 -2.50
N SER A 73 24.84 -25.96 -2.49
CA SER A 73 25.72 -25.97 -1.31
C SER A 73 25.11 -25.23 -0.11
N ILE A 74 24.45 -24.09 -0.35
CA ILE A 74 23.76 -23.29 0.68
C ILE A 74 22.61 -24.09 1.29
N ILE A 75 21.80 -24.76 0.45
CA ILE A 75 20.66 -25.57 0.90
C ILE A 75 21.15 -26.77 1.72
N LYS A 76 22.21 -27.46 1.27
CA LYS A 76 22.79 -28.60 2.00
C LYS A 76 23.35 -28.21 3.36
N THR A 77 24.00 -27.06 3.45
CA THR A 77 24.60 -26.55 4.69
C THR A 77 23.57 -25.92 5.64
N THR A 78 22.38 -25.56 5.15
CA THR A 78 21.36 -24.86 5.92
C THR A 78 20.01 -25.62 5.92
N PRO A 79 19.81 -26.64 6.78
CA PRO A 79 18.59 -27.48 6.76
C PRO A 79 17.30 -26.67 7.01
N LYS A 80 17.38 -25.58 7.78
CA LYS A 80 16.25 -24.65 8.00
C LYS A 80 15.78 -23.97 6.70
N LEU A 81 16.66 -23.78 5.72
CA LEU A 81 16.30 -23.22 4.40
C LEU A 81 15.50 -24.24 3.59
N PHE A 82 15.87 -25.52 3.63
CA PHE A 82 15.10 -26.57 2.95
C PHE A 82 13.67 -26.66 3.49
N ILE A 83 13.50 -26.64 4.81
CA ILE A 83 12.17 -26.59 5.45
C ILE A 83 11.38 -25.37 5.00
N LEU A 84 12.02 -24.20 4.93
CA LEU A 84 11.39 -22.97 4.44
C LEU A 84 10.91 -23.09 2.99
N ILE A 85 11.72 -23.68 2.09
CA ILE A 85 11.35 -23.93 0.69
C ILE A 85 10.18 -24.92 0.63
N PHE A 86 10.21 -26.00 1.43
CA PHE A 86 9.14 -26.99 1.49
C PHE A 86 7.81 -26.39 1.98
N ILE A 87 7.83 -25.60 3.06
CA ILE A 87 6.63 -24.90 3.55
C ILE A 87 6.11 -23.93 2.48
N THR A 88 6.99 -23.20 1.80
CA THR A 88 6.61 -22.29 0.71
C THR A 88 5.92 -23.07 -0.42
N SER A 89 6.42 -24.25 -0.76
CA SER A 89 5.82 -25.15 -1.75
C SER A 89 4.41 -25.61 -1.36
N LEU A 90 4.21 -26.00 -0.10
CA LEU A 90 2.88 -26.36 0.42
C LEU A 90 1.90 -25.19 0.33
N LEU A 91 2.34 -23.98 0.65
CA LEU A 91 1.51 -22.78 0.57
C LEU A 91 1.17 -22.42 -0.89
N ILE A 92 2.09 -22.60 -1.84
CA ILE A 92 1.80 -22.42 -3.28
C ILE A 92 0.71 -23.40 -3.71
N CYS A 93 0.84 -24.69 -3.39
CA CYS A 93 -0.18 -25.68 -3.70
C CYS A 93 -1.52 -25.32 -3.04
N GLY A 94 -1.52 -25.04 -1.73
CA GLY A 94 -2.72 -24.67 -0.99
C GLY A 94 -3.44 -23.46 -1.58
N HIS A 95 -2.70 -22.45 -2.05
CA HIS A 95 -3.28 -21.28 -2.72
C HIS A 95 -4.01 -21.66 -4.01
N TYR A 96 -3.29 -22.29 -4.96
CA TYR A 96 -3.81 -22.55 -6.31
C TYR A 96 -4.90 -23.61 -6.34
N PHE A 97 -4.77 -24.70 -5.56
CA PHE A 97 -5.84 -25.70 -5.45
C PHE A 97 -7.12 -25.09 -4.88
N SER A 98 -7.01 -24.24 -3.85
CA SER A 98 -8.17 -23.62 -3.24
C SER A 98 -8.85 -22.60 -4.16
N ILE A 99 -8.09 -21.69 -4.77
CA ILE A 99 -8.68 -20.60 -5.56
C ILE A 99 -9.21 -21.06 -6.90
N TYR A 100 -8.53 -21.98 -7.61
CA TYR A 100 -9.03 -22.46 -8.89
C TYR A 100 -10.24 -23.38 -8.74
N TYR A 101 -10.34 -24.10 -7.62
CA TYR A 101 -11.59 -24.78 -7.27
C TYR A 101 -12.74 -23.77 -7.12
N VAL A 102 -12.55 -22.73 -6.29
CA VAL A 102 -13.55 -21.67 -6.12
C VAL A 102 -13.91 -20.99 -7.45
N PHE A 103 -12.93 -20.70 -8.32
CA PHE A 103 -13.16 -20.08 -9.62
C PHE A 103 -13.94 -20.95 -10.62
N SER A 104 -13.95 -22.27 -10.44
CA SER A 104 -14.77 -23.18 -11.25
C SER A 104 -16.25 -23.21 -10.82
N THR A 105 -16.58 -22.66 -9.66
CA THR A 105 -17.95 -22.65 -9.12
C THR A 105 -18.71 -21.37 -9.46
N ASP A 106 -19.98 -21.30 -9.09
CA ASP A 106 -20.78 -20.08 -9.21
C ASP A 106 -20.38 -18.99 -8.22
N TYR A 107 -19.53 -19.34 -7.25
CA TYR A 107 -19.02 -18.43 -6.24
C TYR A 107 -17.69 -17.75 -6.63
N VAL A 108 -17.33 -17.78 -7.92
CA VAL A 108 -16.07 -17.21 -8.43
C VAL A 108 -15.88 -15.76 -8.00
N VAL A 109 -16.93 -14.95 -8.06
CA VAL A 109 -16.89 -13.52 -7.72
C VAL A 109 -16.66 -13.33 -6.22
N GLN A 110 -17.50 -13.93 -5.37
CA GLN A 110 -17.43 -13.77 -3.91
C GLN A 110 -16.14 -14.37 -3.34
N GLY A 111 -15.73 -15.53 -3.85
CA GLY A 111 -14.49 -16.16 -3.42
C GLY A 111 -13.23 -15.40 -3.85
N ASN A 112 -13.24 -14.75 -5.03
CA ASN A 112 -12.14 -13.88 -5.45
C ASN A 112 -11.99 -12.66 -4.52
N VAL A 113 -13.09 -12.05 -4.07
CA VAL A 113 -13.06 -10.94 -3.10
C VAL A 113 -12.38 -11.34 -1.81
N ILE A 114 -12.74 -12.50 -1.26
CA ILE A 114 -12.13 -13.00 -0.03
C ILE A 114 -10.67 -13.35 -0.26
N ASN A 115 -10.34 -13.90 -1.43
CA ASN A 115 -8.95 -14.15 -1.79
C ASN A 115 -8.10 -12.86 -1.77
N TYR A 116 -8.66 -11.71 -2.16
CA TYR A 116 -8.01 -10.38 -2.03
C TYR A 116 -7.79 -9.90 -0.58
N MET A 117 -8.01 -10.72 0.43
CA MET A 117 -7.41 -10.51 1.76
C MET A 117 -5.89 -10.74 1.76
N TRP A 118 -5.34 -11.44 0.76
CA TRP A 118 -3.91 -11.75 0.70
C TRP A 118 -2.98 -10.53 0.78
N PRO A 119 -3.25 -9.37 0.14
CA PRO A 119 -2.37 -8.20 0.24
C PRO A 119 -2.31 -7.64 1.67
N LEU A 120 -3.43 -7.70 2.40
CA LEU A 120 -3.53 -7.32 3.81
C LEU A 120 -2.72 -8.28 4.68
N PHE A 121 -2.92 -9.59 4.50
CA PHE A 121 -2.14 -10.61 5.20
C PHE A 121 -0.64 -10.51 4.87
N SER A 122 -0.25 -10.20 3.63
CA SER A 122 1.15 -10.04 3.24
C SER A 122 1.87 -8.97 4.05
N ILE A 123 1.20 -7.88 4.40
CA ILE A 123 1.79 -6.83 5.24
C ILE A 123 1.94 -7.30 6.68
N ILE A 124 0.91 -7.96 7.22
CA ILE A 124 0.93 -8.53 8.57
C ILE A 124 2.05 -9.57 8.67
N PHE A 125 2.15 -10.49 7.72
CA PHE A 125 3.17 -11.53 7.68
C PHE A 125 4.56 -10.95 7.44
N SER A 126 4.72 -9.96 6.56
CA SER A 126 5.99 -9.28 6.39
C SER A 126 6.48 -8.68 7.71
N LYS A 127 5.58 -8.08 8.51
CA LYS A 127 5.91 -7.54 9.84
C LYS A 127 6.30 -8.63 10.84
N LEU A 128 5.67 -9.80 10.79
CA LEU A 128 5.93 -10.92 11.72
C LEU A 128 7.20 -11.72 11.36
N PHE A 129 7.46 -11.94 10.06
CA PHE A 129 8.45 -12.92 9.61
C PHE A 129 9.75 -12.32 9.05
N ILE A 130 9.79 -11.02 8.76
CA ILE A 130 10.96 -10.29 8.23
C ILE A 130 11.47 -9.31 9.29
N PRO A 131 12.43 -9.72 10.15
CA PRO A 131 12.98 -8.88 11.20
C PRO A 131 14.06 -7.94 10.64
N GLU A 132 13.68 -6.84 10.00
CA GLU A 132 14.63 -5.76 9.65
C GLU A 132 14.32 -4.42 10.35
N LYS A 133 15.41 -3.74 10.72
CA LYS A 133 15.51 -2.57 11.61
C LYS A 133 15.08 -1.21 11.03
N ASN A 134 14.53 -1.12 9.82
CA ASN A 134 14.21 0.18 9.23
C ASN A 134 12.72 0.39 8.97
N LYS A 135 12.14 1.16 9.89
CA LYS A 135 10.86 1.87 9.80
C LYS A 135 9.70 0.96 9.43
N TYR A 136 9.13 0.37 10.49
CA TYR A 136 7.75 -0.09 10.54
C TYR A 136 6.89 0.61 9.49
N SER A 137 6.25 -0.21 8.65
CA SER A 137 4.98 0.18 8.05
C SER A 137 4.16 0.80 9.18
N LYS A 138 3.88 2.11 9.07
CA LYS A 138 3.19 2.83 10.14
C LYS A 138 1.84 2.14 10.33
N THR A 139 1.27 2.14 11.52
CA THR A 139 -0.09 1.60 11.73
C THR A 139 -1.10 2.18 10.71
N SER A 140 -0.85 3.40 10.22
CA SER A 140 -1.56 4.02 9.10
C SER A 140 -1.56 3.22 7.80
N ASP A 141 -0.47 2.53 7.45
CA ASP A 141 -0.38 1.78 6.20
C ASP A 141 -1.32 0.57 6.23
N ILE A 142 -1.47 -0.09 7.39
CA ILE A 142 -2.44 -1.18 7.57
C ILE A 142 -3.87 -0.65 7.39
N LEU A 143 -4.16 0.54 7.93
CA LEU A 143 -5.46 1.19 7.76
C LEU A 143 -5.73 1.52 6.28
N PHE A 144 -4.74 2.04 5.56
CA PHE A 144 -4.89 2.33 4.13
C PHE A 144 -5.07 1.07 3.30
N VAL A 145 -4.30 0.02 3.57
CA VAL A 145 -4.45 -1.27 2.89
C VAL A 145 -5.84 -1.86 3.16
N PHE A 146 -6.32 -1.75 4.40
CA PHE A 146 -7.67 -2.14 4.75
C PHE A 146 -8.72 -1.30 3.98
N MET A 147 -8.49 0.00 3.79
CA MET A 147 -9.37 0.84 2.96
C MET A 147 -9.37 0.42 1.49
N ALA A 148 -8.22 0.03 0.92
CA ALA A 148 -8.18 -0.52 -0.43
C ALA A 148 -8.91 -1.88 -0.51
N PHE A 149 -8.86 -2.68 0.55
CA PHE A 149 -9.66 -3.91 0.66
C PHE A 149 -11.16 -3.62 0.71
N VAL A 150 -11.61 -2.63 1.50
CA VAL A 150 -13.00 -2.18 1.51
C VAL A 150 -13.42 -1.69 0.12
N GLY A 151 -12.54 -0.96 -0.58
CA GLY A 151 -12.78 -0.57 -1.96
C GLY A 151 -12.95 -1.74 -2.91
N ALA A 152 -12.14 -2.80 -2.77
CA ALA A 152 -12.27 -4.02 -3.55
C ALA A 152 -13.59 -4.75 -3.25
N ILE A 153 -14.02 -4.79 -1.99
CA ILE A 153 -15.35 -5.32 -1.62
C ILE A 153 -16.44 -4.51 -2.31
N LEU A 154 -16.42 -3.17 -2.24
CA LEU A 154 -17.45 -2.33 -2.83
C LEU A 154 -17.58 -2.54 -4.35
N ILE A 155 -16.46 -2.62 -5.07
CA ILE A 155 -16.46 -2.88 -6.52
C ILE A 155 -17.22 -4.15 -6.85
N VAL A 156 -17.06 -5.19 -6.03
CA VAL A 156 -17.66 -6.49 -6.26
C VAL A 156 -19.06 -6.62 -5.62
N SER A 157 -19.41 -5.74 -4.68
CA SER A 157 -20.72 -5.73 -3.99
C SER A 157 -21.86 -5.17 -4.83
N GLY A 158 -21.58 -4.69 -6.05
CA GLY A 158 -22.50 -3.86 -6.84
C GLY A 158 -23.89 -4.45 -7.11
N GLU A 159 -24.08 -5.78 -7.01
CA GLU A 159 -25.37 -6.47 -7.12
C GLU A 159 -25.37 -7.92 -6.59
N GLU A 160 -24.20 -8.53 -6.34
CA GLU A 160 -24.05 -10.00 -6.23
C GLU A 160 -23.53 -10.56 -4.90
N LEU A 161 -23.35 -9.73 -3.87
CA LEU A 161 -22.93 -10.21 -2.53
C LEU A 161 -24.13 -10.89 -1.83
N SER A 162 -24.50 -12.06 -2.34
CA SER A 162 -25.59 -12.87 -1.82
C SER A 162 -25.21 -13.43 -0.44
N LEU A 163 -26.15 -13.36 0.50
CA LEU A 163 -26.06 -14.04 1.81
C LEU A 163 -25.81 -15.55 1.65
N ASN A 164 -26.16 -16.11 0.48
CA ASN A 164 -25.94 -17.51 0.12
C ASN A 164 -24.46 -17.91 0.15
N PHE A 165 -23.52 -17.02 -0.21
CA PHE A 165 -22.10 -17.36 -0.15
C PHE A 165 -21.60 -17.52 1.30
N ILE A 166 -22.04 -16.65 2.22
CA ILE A 166 -21.70 -16.74 3.65
C ILE A 166 -22.27 -18.03 4.25
N SER A 167 -23.40 -18.52 3.72
CA SER A 167 -24.00 -19.79 4.13
C SER A 167 -23.26 -21.04 3.62
N ASN A 168 -22.28 -20.91 2.72
CA ASN A 168 -21.45 -22.01 2.25
C ASN A 168 -20.05 -22.00 2.92
N PRO A 169 -19.89 -22.66 4.08
CA PRO A 169 -18.64 -22.61 4.85
C PRO A 169 -17.44 -23.20 4.09
N THR A 170 -17.68 -24.12 3.16
CA THR A 170 -16.62 -24.75 2.36
C THR A 170 -16.00 -23.75 1.40
N MET A 171 -16.80 -23.01 0.62
CA MET A 171 -16.27 -22.04 -0.34
C MET A 171 -15.63 -20.84 0.35
N LEU A 172 -16.23 -20.41 1.47
CA LEU A 172 -15.66 -19.38 2.35
C LEU A 172 -14.29 -19.79 2.89
N SER A 173 -14.18 -21.00 3.45
CA SER A 173 -12.93 -21.50 4.02
C SER A 173 -11.84 -21.70 2.97
N LEU A 174 -12.17 -22.21 1.78
CA LEU A 174 -11.21 -22.34 0.67
C LEU A 174 -10.71 -20.98 0.18
N SER A 175 -11.60 -19.99 0.04
CA SER A 175 -11.22 -18.64 -0.37
C SER A 175 -10.28 -17.98 0.66
N PHE A 176 -10.59 -18.13 1.95
CA PHE A 176 -9.75 -17.63 3.04
C PHE A 176 -8.40 -18.37 3.12
N LEU A 177 -8.42 -19.70 3.01
CA LEU A 177 -7.21 -20.53 2.98
C LEU A 177 -6.31 -20.09 1.83
N SER A 178 -6.90 -19.81 0.66
CA SER A 178 -6.15 -19.31 -0.48
C SER A 178 -5.49 -17.97 -0.20
N ALA A 179 -6.21 -17.02 0.39
CA ALA A 179 -5.66 -15.71 0.75
C ALA A 179 -4.49 -15.83 1.74
N PHE A 180 -4.67 -16.67 2.77
CA PHE A 180 -3.65 -16.94 3.79
C PHE A 180 -2.41 -17.59 3.17
N CYS A 181 -2.60 -18.60 2.34
CA CYS A 181 -1.53 -19.29 1.62
C CYS A 181 -0.77 -18.34 0.69
N ALA A 182 -1.47 -17.48 -0.06
CA ALA A 182 -0.87 -16.46 -0.91
C ALA A 182 0.05 -15.52 -0.15
N ALA A 183 -0.47 -14.94 0.93
CA ALA A 183 0.31 -14.04 1.77
C ALA A 183 1.54 -14.73 2.36
N GLY A 184 1.37 -15.98 2.78
CA GLY A 184 2.43 -16.82 3.31
C GLY A 184 3.54 -17.04 2.28
N TYR A 185 3.22 -17.59 1.10
CA TYR A 185 4.26 -17.91 0.12
C TYR A 185 4.97 -16.65 -0.40
N PHE A 186 4.27 -15.54 -0.65
CA PHE A 186 4.96 -14.30 -1.06
C PHE A 186 5.97 -13.81 -0.01
N THR A 187 5.58 -13.88 1.28
CA THR A 187 6.46 -13.47 2.38
C THR A 187 7.66 -14.41 2.51
N LEU A 188 7.45 -15.73 2.45
CA LEU A 188 8.53 -16.70 2.57
C LEU A 188 9.43 -16.72 1.33
N SER A 189 8.90 -16.54 0.12
CA SER A 189 9.68 -16.39 -1.12
C SER A 189 10.65 -15.21 -1.05
N LYS A 190 10.23 -14.08 -0.45
CA LYS A 190 11.14 -12.96 -0.19
C LYS A 190 12.27 -13.34 0.76
N LYS A 191 11.96 -14.06 1.85
CA LYS A 191 12.95 -14.57 2.81
C LYS A 191 13.89 -15.61 2.22
N ILE A 192 13.43 -16.42 1.27
CA ILE A 192 14.26 -17.34 0.50
C ILE A 192 15.20 -16.55 -0.40
N LYS A 193 14.69 -15.53 -1.10
CA LYS A 193 15.49 -14.67 -2.00
C LYS A 193 16.67 -14.02 -1.27
N ASP A 194 16.51 -13.61 -0.02
CA ASP A 194 17.61 -13.01 0.75
C ASP A 194 18.72 -14.02 1.14
N LYS A 195 18.44 -15.33 1.05
CA LYS A 195 19.35 -16.42 1.43
C LYS A 195 20.02 -17.12 0.26
N ILE A 196 19.45 -17.06 -0.93
CA ILE A 196 19.96 -17.74 -2.12
C ILE A 196 20.37 -16.72 -3.18
N LYS A 197 21.25 -17.14 -4.10
CA LYS A 197 21.71 -16.29 -5.20
C LYS A 197 20.85 -16.49 -6.45
N GLY A 198 20.81 -15.47 -7.30
CA GLY A 198 20.02 -15.47 -8.53
C GLY A 198 18.67 -14.78 -8.38
N ASP A 199 18.23 -14.15 -9.46
CA ASP A 199 17.02 -13.32 -9.44
C ASP A 199 15.74 -14.14 -9.60
N TYR A 200 15.83 -15.41 -10.04
CA TYR A 200 14.67 -16.24 -10.40
C TYR A 200 14.61 -17.55 -9.61
N THR A 201 15.75 -18.00 -9.10
CA THR A 201 15.90 -19.29 -8.40
C THR A 201 15.03 -19.40 -7.14
N HIS A 202 14.66 -18.28 -6.52
CA HIS A 202 13.95 -18.24 -5.24
C HIS A 202 12.47 -18.61 -5.33
N PHE A 203 11.88 -18.43 -6.51
CA PHE A 203 10.51 -18.86 -6.79
C PHE A 203 10.47 -20.22 -7.50
N SER A 204 11.47 -20.52 -8.34
CA SER A 204 11.54 -21.80 -9.06
C SER A 204 11.77 -23.01 -8.14
N LEU A 205 12.56 -22.87 -7.07
CA LEU A 205 12.83 -23.96 -6.13
C LEU A 205 11.57 -24.45 -5.38
N PRO A 206 10.76 -23.59 -4.74
CA PRO A 206 9.49 -24.02 -4.16
C PRO A 206 8.54 -24.68 -5.17
N LEU A 207 8.43 -24.13 -6.39
CA LEU A 207 7.61 -24.71 -7.45
C LEU A 207 8.10 -26.09 -7.91
N LEU A 208 9.41 -26.30 -7.96
CA LEU A 208 9.99 -27.60 -8.28
C LEU A 208 9.66 -28.64 -7.19
N ILE A 209 9.71 -28.25 -5.91
CA ILE A 209 9.24 -29.12 -4.82
C ILE A 209 7.73 -29.39 -4.94
N SER A 210 6.94 -28.44 -5.46
CA SER A 210 5.50 -28.66 -5.69
C SER A 210 5.24 -29.79 -6.68
N LEU A 211 6.14 -30.06 -7.63
CA LEU A 211 6.02 -31.21 -8.53
C LEU A 211 6.01 -32.55 -7.78
N PHE A 212 6.80 -32.68 -6.72
CA PHE A 212 6.78 -33.89 -5.88
C PHE A 212 5.42 -34.05 -5.19
N LEU A 213 4.84 -32.95 -4.71
CA LEU A 213 3.49 -32.96 -4.14
C LEU A 213 2.43 -33.33 -5.20
N LEU A 214 2.57 -32.83 -6.43
CA LEU A 214 1.69 -33.20 -7.54
C LEU A 214 1.79 -34.67 -7.90
N ILE A 215 2.97 -35.29 -7.83
CA ILE A 215 3.12 -36.74 -8.05
C ILE A 215 2.30 -37.51 -7.00
N VAL A 216 2.40 -37.13 -5.72
CA VAL A 216 1.61 -37.75 -4.65
C VAL A 216 0.10 -37.59 -4.90
N ILE A 217 -0.33 -36.41 -5.35
CA ILE A 217 -1.73 -36.14 -5.70
C ILE A 217 -2.16 -37.01 -6.89
N GLY A 218 -1.35 -37.09 -7.95
CA GLY A 218 -1.67 -37.89 -9.14
C GLY A 218 -1.74 -39.39 -8.86
N ILE A 219 -0.94 -39.89 -7.91
CA ILE A 219 -1.04 -41.29 -7.44
C ILE A 219 -2.35 -41.52 -6.68
N LYS A 220 -2.74 -40.59 -5.80
CA LYS A 220 -3.98 -40.72 -5.01
C LYS A 220 -5.25 -40.50 -5.81
N PHE A 221 -5.19 -39.64 -6.83
CA PHE A 221 -6.33 -39.23 -7.65
C PHE A 221 -5.96 -39.43 -9.13
N PRO A 222 -5.93 -40.67 -9.63
CA PRO A 222 -5.52 -40.97 -11.00
C PRO A 222 -6.43 -40.32 -12.05
N GLN A 223 -7.64 -39.89 -11.69
CA GLN A 223 -8.57 -39.15 -12.54
C GLN A 223 -7.97 -37.82 -13.06
N VAL A 224 -6.95 -37.27 -12.39
CA VAL A 224 -6.26 -36.06 -12.89
C VAL A 224 -5.56 -36.28 -14.23
N LEU A 225 -5.33 -37.54 -14.64
CA LEU A 225 -4.70 -37.88 -15.92
C LEU A 225 -5.72 -38.05 -17.06
N ASP A 226 -7.00 -38.23 -16.73
CA ASP A 226 -8.10 -38.41 -17.68
C ASP A 226 -8.98 -37.15 -17.70
N VAL A 227 -8.38 -36.05 -18.18
CA VAL A 227 -9.03 -34.73 -18.22
C VAL A 227 -9.21 -34.25 -19.65
N ARG A 228 -10.20 -33.36 -19.82
CA ARG A 228 -10.46 -32.67 -21.09
C ARG A 228 -9.23 -31.90 -21.56
N LYS A 229 -8.95 -31.92 -22.87
CA LYS A 229 -7.75 -31.27 -23.45
C LYS A 229 -7.75 -29.76 -23.20
N GLU A 230 -8.94 -29.17 -23.17
CA GLU A 230 -9.20 -27.77 -22.86
C GLU A 230 -8.63 -27.38 -21.48
N ILE A 231 -8.73 -28.28 -20.49
CA ILE A 231 -8.18 -28.07 -19.14
C ILE A 231 -6.64 -28.13 -19.15
N ILE A 232 -6.06 -29.00 -19.98
CA ILE A 232 -4.60 -29.06 -20.16
C ILE A 232 -4.10 -27.77 -20.83
N TYR A 233 -4.77 -27.29 -21.87
CA TYR A 233 -4.42 -26.03 -22.55
C TYR A 233 -4.60 -24.82 -21.64
N LEU A 234 -5.70 -24.78 -20.88
CA LEU A 234 -5.93 -23.77 -19.85
C LEU A 234 -4.82 -23.80 -18.79
N GLY A 235 -4.50 -24.99 -18.27
CA GLY A 235 -3.41 -25.18 -17.31
C GLY A 235 -2.06 -24.75 -17.87
N PHE A 236 -1.78 -25.02 -19.14
CA PHE A 236 -0.56 -24.54 -19.81
C PHE A 236 -0.49 -23.01 -19.83
N GLY A 237 -1.58 -22.34 -20.25
CA GLY A 237 -1.65 -20.89 -20.31
C GLY A 237 -1.53 -20.24 -18.93
N LEU A 238 -2.28 -20.74 -17.95
CA LEU A 238 -2.23 -20.25 -16.57
C LEU A 238 -0.88 -20.56 -15.91
N GLY A 239 -0.26 -21.70 -16.21
CA GLY A 239 1.08 -22.04 -15.75
C GLY A 239 2.13 -21.07 -16.26
N LEU A 240 2.10 -20.73 -17.55
CA LEU A 240 3.03 -19.79 -18.17
C LEU A 240 2.82 -18.35 -17.67
N PHE A 241 1.60 -17.84 -17.78
CA PHE A 241 1.31 -16.43 -17.55
C PHE A 241 1.03 -16.14 -16.08
N SER A 242 0.06 -16.83 -15.46
CA SER A 242 -0.38 -16.53 -14.09
C SER A 242 0.62 -17.03 -13.05
N ILE A 243 1.09 -18.28 -13.16
CA ILE A 243 1.97 -18.87 -12.14
C ILE A 243 3.41 -18.44 -12.37
N PHE A 244 3.98 -18.67 -13.55
CA PHE A 244 5.39 -18.34 -13.79
C PHE A 244 5.61 -16.83 -13.94
N LEU A 245 5.07 -16.19 -14.98
CA LEU A 245 5.43 -14.82 -15.35
C LEU A 245 5.00 -13.81 -14.28
N SER A 246 3.73 -13.84 -13.87
CA SER A 246 3.20 -12.88 -12.89
C SER A 246 3.86 -13.00 -11.52
N ASN A 247 4.00 -14.20 -10.94
CA ASN A 247 4.62 -14.32 -9.62
C ASN A 247 6.10 -13.96 -9.64
N THR A 248 6.82 -14.33 -10.70
CA THR A 248 8.23 -13.96 -10.84
C THR A 248 8.39 -12.45 -10.85
N PHE A 249 7.63 -11.75 -11.69
CA PHE A 249 7.67 -10.28 -11.76
C PHE A 249 7.18 -9.62 -10.47
N TRP A 250 6.16 -10.17 -9.82
CA TRP A 250 5.66 -9.69 -8.55
C TRP A 250 6.71 -9.81 -7.44
N ILE A 251 7.40 -10.95 -7.31
CA ILE A 251 8.41 -11.15 -6.28
C ILE A 251 9.64 -10.28 -6.55
N ILE A 252 10.04 -10.13 -7.81
CA ILE A 252 11.11 -9.19 -8.19
C ILE A 252 10.70 -7.77 -7.81
N SER A 253 9.51 -7.32 -8.20
CA SER A 253 9.03 -5.97 -7.91
C SER A 253 8.92 -5.70 -6.41
N SER A 254 8.37 -6.64 -5.63
CA SER A 254 8.22 -6.53 -4.18
C SER A 254 9.54 -6.62 -3.40
N HIS A 255 10.57 -7.23 -3.97
CA HIS A 255 11.92 -7.20 -3.41
C HIS A 255 12.61 -5.87 -3.69
N ILE A 256 12.50 -5.35 -4.92
CA ILE A 256 13.11 -4.05 -5.26
C ILE A 256 12.36 -2.90 -4.58
N SER A 257 11.04 -3.02 -4.42
CA SER A 257 10.23 -2.09 -3.64
C SER A 257 10.60 -2.19 -2.17
N LYS A 258 11.30 -1.17 -1.67
CA LYS A 258 11.63 -1.02 -0.25
C LYS A 258 10.39 -0.77 0.64
N ASN A 259 9.21 -0.60 0.04
CA ASN A 259 7.95 -0.38 0.76
C ASN A 259 7.25 -1.71 1.04
N HIS A 260 7.12 -2.09 2.32
CA HIS A 260 6.40 -3.30 2.73
C HIS A 260 4.90 -3.27 2.37
N ALA A 261 4.31 -2.08 2.20
CA ALA A 261 2.94 -1.92 1.77
C ALA A 261 2.77 -1.96 0.23
N PHE A 262 3.80 -2.38 -0.52
CA PHE A 262 3.73 -2.63 -1.97
C PHE A 262 2.58 -3.56 -2.37
N SER A 263 2.20 -4.50 -1.49
CA SER A 263 1.07 -5.40 -1.77
C SER A 263 -0.24 -4.68 -2.03
N SER A 264 -0.46 -3.47 -1.50
CA SER A 264 -1.66 -2.65 -1.75
C SER A 264 -1.95 -2.41 -3.23
N ILE A 265 -0.92 -2.43 -4.08
CA ILE A 265 -1.07 -2.24 -5.53
C ILE A 265 -1.86 -3.40 -6.15
N ALA A 266 -1.86 -4.58 -5.54
CA ALA A 266 -2.68 -5.71 -5.99
C ALA A 266 -4.19 -5.42 -5.96
N TYR A 267 -4.65 -4.42 -5.19
CA TYR A 267 -6.06 -4.03 -5.21
C TYR A 267 -6.49 -3.37 -6.54
N PHE A 268 -5.55 -3.03 -7.42
CA PHE A 268 -5.92 -2.65 -8.80
C PHE A 268 -6.38 -3.83 -9.66
N VAL A 269 -6.17 -5.08 -9.24
CA VAL A 269 -6.64 -6.25 -9.98
C VAL A 269 -8.18 -6.30 -10.09
N PRO A 270 -8.95 -6.23 -8.98
CA PRO A 270 -10.41 -6.23 -9.07
C PRO A 270 -10.96 -5.01 -9.84
N VAL A 271 -10.29 -3.85 -9.76
CA VAL A 271 -10.62 -2.65 -10.57
C VAL A 271 -10.51 -2.98 -12.06
N LEU A 272 -9.35 -3.49 -12.49
CA LEU A 272 -9.09 -3.75 -13.90
C LEU A 272 -9.98 -4.87 -14.43
N SER A 273 -10.18 -5.92 -13.62
CA SER A 273 -11.06 -7.04 -13.95
C SER A 273 -12.49 -6.56 -14.21
N THR A 274 -13.02 -5.71 -13.33
CA THR A 274 -14.38 -5.17 -13.48
C THR A 274 -14.47 -4.21 -14.66
N ALA A 275 -13.45 -3.38 -14.89
CA ALA A 275 -13.42 -2.50 -16.06
C ALA A 275 -13.45 -3.26 -17.39
N VAL A 276 -12.74 -4.40 -17.48
CA VAL A 276 -12.75 -5.27 -18.65
C VAL A 276 -14.13 -5.89 -18.88
N ILE A 277 -14.79 -6.37 -17.82
CA ILE A 277 -16.14 -6.96 -17.89
C ILE A 277 -17.16 -5.93 -18.35
N LEU A 278 -17.20 -4.76 -17.72
CA LEU A 278 -18.15 -3.68 -18.07
C LEU A 278 -17.96 -3.22 -19.51
N TYR A 279 -16.71 -3.11 -19.98
CA TYR A 279 -16.40 -2.76 -21.36
C TYR A 279 -16.87 -3.83 -22.35
N TYR A 280 -16.70 -5.11 -22.01
CA TYR A 280 -17.10 -6.21 -22.89
C TYR A 280 -18.62 -6.41 -22.95
N ASN A 281 -19.31 -6.26 -21.81
CA ASN A 281 -20.75 -6.48 -21.69
C ASN A 281 -21.59 -5.23 -22.01
N ASN A 282 -20.97 -4.05 -22.20
CA ASN A 282 -21.66 -2.76 -22.34
C ASN A 282 -22.62 -2.44 -21.17
N GLU A 283 -22.26 -2.84 -19.95
CA GLU A 283 -23.06 -2.62 -18.75
C GLU A 283 -22.85 -1.21 -18.18
N PRO A 284 -23.90 -0.56 -17.64
CA PRO A 284 -23.77 0.75 -17.00
C PRO A 284 -22.93 0.67 -15.71
N TYR A 285 -22.15 1.72 -15.43
CA TYR A 285 -21.37 1.79 -14.20
C TYR A 285 -22.25 2.10 -12.99
N ASN A 286 -22.01 1.42 -11.87
CA ASN A 286 -22.71 1.64 -10.60
C ASN A 286 -21.90 2.58 -9.68
N ASN A 287 -22.57 3.33 -8.80
CA ASN A 287 -21.95 4.17 -7.76
C ASN A 287 -21.00 3.40 -6.84
N TYR A 288 -21.24 2.11 -6.60
CA TYR A 288 -20.33 1.25 -5.83
C TYR A 288 -18.96 1.07 -6.50
N LEU A 289 -18.94 0.95 -7.84
CA LEU A 289 -17.71 0.85 -8.64
C LEU A 289 -16.87 2.13 -8.50
N LEU A 290 -17.50 3.29 -8.67
CA LEU A 290 -16.83 4.60 -8.55
C LEU A 290 -16.28 4.82 -7.15
N SER A 291 -17.07 4.49 -6.13
CA SER A 291 -16.68 4.61 -4.72
C SER A 291 -15.50 3.69 -4.41
N GLY A 292 -15.56 2.42 -4.83
CA GLY A 292 -14.49 1.46 -4.57
C GLY A 292 -13.20 1.77 -5.34
N LEU A 293 -13.30 2.25 -6.59
CA LEU A 293 -12.16 2.77 -7.36
C LEU A 293 -11.51 3.94 -6.63
N GLY A 294 -12.32 4.90 -6.16
CA GLY A 294 -11.86 6.05 -5.41
C GLY A 294 -11.08 5.64 -4.16
N LEU A 295 -11.60 4.69 -3.37
CA LEU A 295 -10.92 4.15 -2.19
C LEU A 295 -9.57 3.51 -2.55
N ILE A 296 -9.51 2.67 -3.59
CA ILE A 296 -8.27 1.97 -3.98
C ILE A 296 -7.21 2.93 -4.48
N VAL A 297 -7.58 3.88 -5.35
CA VAL A 297 -6.66 4.89 -5.91
C VAL A 297 -6.11 5.77 -4.79
N ILE A 298 -6.99 6.27 -3.92
CA ILE A 298 -6.60 7.16 -2.83
C ILE A 298 -5.72 6.38 -1.85
N SER A 299 -6.14 5.21 -1.38
CA SER A 299 -5.30 4.37 -0.50
C SER A 299 -3.89 4.16 -1.07
N ASN A 300 -3.77 3.71 -2.32
CA ASN A 300 -2.47 3.46 -2.94
C ASN A 300 -1.65 4.74 -3.11
N PHE A 301 -2.29 5.85 -3.47
CA PHE A 301 -1.63 7.16 -3.50
C PHE A 301 -1.05 7.51 -2.13
N LEU A 302 -1.82 7.34 -1.05
CA LEU A 302 -1.41 7.67 0.32
C LEU A 302 -0.29 6.74 0.84
N ILE A 303 -0.31 5.46 0.46
CA ILE A 303 0.73 4.49 0.84
C ILE A 303 2.06 4.75 0.14
N HIS A 304 2.03 5.15 -1.15
CA HIS A 304 3.23 5.27 -1.98
C HIS A 304 3.75 6.71 -2.12
N GLN A 305 2.99 7.71 -1.67
CA GLN A 305 3.48 9.06 -1.46
C GLN A 305 4.52 9.08 -0.33
N ASN A 306 5.71 9.61 -0.64
CA ASN A 306 6.85 9.59 0.27
C ASN A 306 6.58 10.46 1.52
N LYS A 307 6.83 9.88 2.70
CA LYS A 307 6.48 10.39 4.04
C LYS A 307 6.80 11.88 4.24
N GLU A 308 5.76 12.72 4.34
CA GLU A 308 5.73 13.98 5.11
C GLU A 308 4.31 14.55 5.29
N LEU A 309 3.34 14.08 4.51
CA LEU A 309 1.93 14.53 4.54
C LEU A 309 0.96 13.64 5.32
N VAL A 310 1.43 12.74 6.22
CA VAL A 310 0.56 11.72 6.87
C VAL A 310 -0.71 12.31 7.50
N HIS A 311 -0.67 13.53 8.05
CA HIS A 311 -1.86 14.16 8.61
C HIS A 311 -2.77 14.81 7.55
N ALA A 312 -2.24 15.47 6.53
CA ALA A 312 -3.04 15.97 5.40
C ALA A 312 -3.69 14.81 4.62
N VAL A 313 -2.97 13.70 4.50
CA VAL A 313 -3.42 12.42 3.96
C VAL A 313 -4.52 11.81 4.82
N ASN A 314 -4.33 11.72 6.13
CA ASN A 314 -5.37 11.27 7.06
C ASN A 314 -6.63 12.16 7.01
N ILE A 315 -6.48 13.45 6.74
CA ILE A 315 -7.62 14.37 6.70
C ILE A 315 -8.33 14.35 5.35
N CYS A 316 -7.59 14.30 4.23
CA CYS A 316 -8.20 14.00 2.92
C CYS A 316 -8.94 12.65 2.96
N PHE A 317 -8.39 11.67 3.68
CA PHE A 317 -8.98 10.36 3.90
C PHE A 317 -10.22 10.40 4.78
N SER A 318 -10.20 11.13 5.90
CA SER A 318 -11.40 11.34 6.73
C SER A 318 -12.47 12.13 5.98
N ILE A 319 -12.09 13.13 5.17
CA ILE A 319 -13.00 13.88 4.29
C ILE A 319 -13.61 12.95 3.22
N LEU A 320 -12.81 12.07 2.63
CA LEU A 320 -13.29 11.10 1.65
C LEU A 320 -14.18 10.04 2.27
N ILE A 321 -13.87 9.56 3.48
CA ILE A 321 -14.74 8.64 4.23
C ILE A 321 -16.05 9.32 4.61
N ILE A 322 -16.00 10.60 4.99
CA ILE A 322 -17.19 11.41 5.25
C ILE A 322 -18.01 11.55 3.97
N TYR A 323 -17.37 11.84 2.84
CA TYR A 323 -18.02 11.95 1.54
C TYR A 323 -18.62 10.62 1.07
N CYS A 324 -17.87 9.51 1.15
CA CYS A 324 -18.35 8.17 0.81
C CYS A 324 -19.44 7.71 1.78
N GLY A 325 -19.33 8.01 3.07
CA GLY A 325 -20.36 7.74 4.07
C GLY A 325 -21.66 8.48 3.78
N VAL A 326 -21.57 9.77 3.42
CA VAL A 326 -22.74 10.55 2.98
C VAL A 326 -23.36 9.98 1.71
N ASN A 327 -22.56 9.58 0.72
CA ASN A 327 -23.07 8.99 -0.52
C ASN A 327 -23.62 7.57 -0.34
N LEU A 328 -23.09 6.77 0.58
CA LEU A 328 -23.54 5.39 0.85
C LEU A 328 -24.73 5.33 1.82
N LEU A 329 -24.91 6.34 2.69
CA LEU A 329 -26.09 6.46 3.56
C LEU A 329 -27.30 7.06 2.83
N ILE A 330 -27.11 7.68 1.68
CA ILE A 330 -28.20 8.09 0.79
C ILE A 330 -28.44 6.95 -0.20
N ALA A 331 -29.01 5.84 0.28
CA ALA A 331 -29.74 4.97 -0.62
C ALA A 331 -30.95 5.75 -1.18
N PRO A 332 -31.39 5.49 -2.43
CA PRO A 332 -32.63 6.05 -2.96
C PRO A 332 -33.81 5.36 -2.26
N VAL A 333 -34.05 5.70 -1.00
CA VAL A 333 -35.28 5.28 -0.33
C VAL A 333 -36.39 6.13 -0.93
N ASN A 334 -37.23 5.48 -1.74
CA ASN A 334 -38.33 6.06 -2.53
C ASN A 334 -39.42 6.82 -1.73
N THR A 335 -39.19 7.21 -0.47
CA THR A 335 -40.24 7.77 0.39
C THR A 335 -39.84 8.95 1.27
N ILE A 336 -38.59 9.44 1.24
CA ILE A 336 -38.25 10.68 1.95
C ILE A 336 -37.40 11.55 1.04
N GLN A 337 -37.85 12.79 0.79
CA GLN A 337 -37.12 13.78 0.00
C GLN A 337 -35.63 13.78 0.41
N PRO A 338 -34.69 13.83 -0.54
CA PRO A 338 -33.27 13.96 -0.21
C PRO A 338 -33.13 15.22 0.66
N ASN A 339 -32.77 15.02 1.93
CA ASN A 339 -32.66 16.11 2.90
C ASN A 339 -31.43 16.96 2.54
N SER A 340 -31.64 17.87 1.60
CA SER A 340 -30.65 18.81 1.04
C SER A 340 -29.86 19.54 2.13
N MET A 341 -30.51 19.82 3.27
CA MET A 341 -29.89 20.42 4.45
C MET A 341 -28.71 19.62 5.02
N ILE A 342 -28.75 18.28 5.01
CA ILE A 342 -27.67 17.44 5.56
C ILE A 342 -26.46 17.52 4.66
N THR A 343 -26.69 17.34 3.36
CA THR A 343 -25.65 17.43 2.35
C THR A 343 -25.01 18.81 2.43
N ILE A 344 -25.79 19.87 2.63
CA ILE A 344 -25.28 21.23 2.85
C ILE A 344 -24.43 21.31 4.11
N ILE A 345 -24.93 20.88 5.29
CA ILE A 345 -24.19 20.97 6.57
C ILE A 345 -22.89 20.17 6.51
N ALA A 346 -22.94 18.93 6.03
CA ALA A 346 -21.76 18.07 5.88
C ALA A 346 -20.75 18.68 4.88
N THR A 347 -21.23 19.22 3.76
CA THR A 347 -20.39 19.90 2.76
C THR A 347 -19.74 21.15 3.34
N VAL A 348 -20.49 21.98 4.07
CA VAL A 348 -19.98 23.17 4.75
C VAL A 348 -18.93 22.79 5.80
N PHE A 349 -19.20 21.77 6.62
CA PHE A 349 -18.21 21.22 7.56
C PHE A 349 -16.94 20.80 6.84
N THR A 350 -17.06 20.02 5.76
CA THR A 350 -15.92 19.52 4.99
C THR A 350 -15.08 20.64 4.40
N PHE A 351 -15.70 21.65 3.76
CA PHE A 351 -14.98 22.80 3.22
C PHE A 351 -14.31 23.63 4.30
N PHE A 352 -15.01 23.89 5.41
CA PHE A 352 -14.48 24.68 6.51
C PHE A 352 -13.31 23.98 7.19
N ALA A 353 -13.43 22.67 7.46
CA ALA A 353 -12.35 21.84 7.98
C ALA A 353 -11.14 21.80 7.05
N ALA A 354 -11.36 21.67 5.74
CA ALA A 354 -10.29 21.67 4.74
C ALA A 354 -9.55 23.02 4.70
N PHE A 355 -10.26 24.14 4.76
CA PHE A 355 -9.67 25.48 4.79
C PHE A 355 -8.83 25.71 6.06
N LEU A 356 -9.39 25.40 7.23
CA LEU A 356 -8.67 25.51 8.51
C LEU A 356 -7.42 24.64 8.50
N LEU A 357 -7.52 23.42 7.99
CA LEU A 357 -6.35 22.55 7.89
C LEU A 357 -5.28 23.13 6.98
N ASN A 358 -5.64 23.61 5.79
CA ASN A 358 -4.70 24.20 4.86
C ASN A 358 -3.98 25.41 5.50
N ARG A 359 -4.71 26.22 6.27
CA ARG A 359 -4.14 27.35 7.01
C ARG A 359 -3.15 26.90 8.07
N VAL A 360 -3.51 25.94 8.92
CA VAL A 360 -2.61 25.40 9.96
C VAL A 360 -1.38 24.75 9.31
N TRP A 361 -1.56 24.03 8.21
CA TRP A 361 -0.48 23.40 7.47
C TRP A 361 0.52 24.42 6.91
N ASN A 362 0.02 25.45 6.23
CA ASN A 362 0.88 26.49 5.66
C ASN A 362 1.62 27.26 6.75
N GLN A 363 0.96 27.55 7.87
CA GLN A 363 1.63 28.15 9.03
C GLN A 363 2.76 27.27 9.56
N LYS A 364 2.54 25.95 9.70
CA LYS A 364 3.59 25.02 10.17
C LYS A 364 4.74 24.88 9.19
N LYS A 365 4.46 24.91 7.88
CA LYS A 365 5.49 24.94 6.84
C LYS A 365 6.31 26.23 6.91
N GLU A 366 5.68 27.37 7.17
CA GLU A 366 6.38 28.63 7.41
C GLU A 366 7.22 28.57 8.70
N GLU A 367 6.69 27.99 9.79
CA GLU A 367 7.40 27.80 11.06
C GLU A 367 8.71 27.03 10.83
N GLU A 368 8.63 25.95 10.05
CA GLU A 368 9.77 25.12 9.69
C GLU A 368 10.82 25.88 8.87
N VAL A 369 10.40 26.67 7.88
CA VAL A 369 11.32 27.48 7.06
C VAL A 369 12.02 28.55 7.91
N VAL A 370 11.30 29.18 8.83
CA VAL A 370 11.88 30.19 9.73
C VAL A 370 12.86 29.54 10.71
N LEU A 371 12.52 28.40 11.30
CA LEU A 371 13.43 27.62 12.15
C LEU A 371 14.69 27.19 11.41
N PHE A 372 14.57 26.75 10.15
CA PHE A 372 15.72 26.39 9.33
C PHE A 372 16.67 27.59 9.13
N LYS A 373 16.11 28.74 8.76
CA LYS A 373 16.89 29.98 8.60
C LYS A 373 17.55 30.41 9.90
N LEU A 374 16.87 30.22 11.03
CA LEU A 374 17.40 30.53 12.36
C LEU A 374 18.56 29.60 12.75
N LEU A 375 18.42 28.29 12.52
CA LEU A 375 19.46 27.31 12.78
C LEU A 375 20.71 27.54 11.90
N ASP A 376 20.53 27.87 10.62
CA ASP A 376 21.62 28.25 9.72
C ASP A 376 22.37 29.51 10.22
N ASP A 377 21.63 30.51 10.71
CA ASP A 377 22.21 31.72 11.26
C ASP A 377 23.00 31.47 12.56
N ILE A 378 22.47 30.60 13.44
CA ILE A 378 23.17 30.13 14.65
C ILE A 378 24.44 29.35 14.28
N ASN A 379 24.41 28.52 13.22
CA ASN A 379 25.60 27.81 12.75
C ASN A 379 26.68 28.77 12.23
N LYS A 380 26.27 29.81 11.50
CA LYS A 380 27.17 30.89 11.04
C LYS A 380 27.77 31.67 12.19
N PHE A 381 26.99 31.90 13.26
CA PHE A 381 27.51 32.47 14.50
C PHE A 381 28.54 31.52 15.16
N ALA A 382 28.19 30.25 15.34
CA ALA A 382 29.06 29.26 15.99
C ALA A 382 30.40 29.07 15.27
N THR A 383 30.41 29.19 13.93
CA THR A 383 31.65 29.18 13.13
C THR A 383 32.45 30.46 13.31
N LYS A 384 31.83 31.65 13.32
CA LYS A 384 32.51 32.93 13.58
C LYS A 384 33.10 33.02 15.00
N ALA A 385 32.39 32.51 16.00
CA ALA A 385 32.83 32.46 17.38
C ALA A 385 33.93 31.40 17.63
N LYS A 386 34.36 30.66 16.60
CA LYS A 386 35.39 29.61 16.68
C LYS A 386 35.10 28.52 17.72
N LEU A 387 33.81 28.19 17.92
CA LEU A 387 33.39 27.16 18.87
C LEU A 387 33.93 25.79 18.46
N ASN A 388 34.34 24.99 19.44
CA ASN A 388 34.81 23.63 19.20
C ASN A 388 33.64 22.70 18.79
N SER A 389 33.95 21.53 18.23
CA SER A 389 32.92 20.60 17.75
C SER A 389 32.00 20.07 18.86
N LYS A 390 32.50 19.92 20.09
CA LYS A 390 31.70 19.48 21.25
C LYS A 390 30.71 20.55 21.70
N GLU A 391 31.13 21.81 21.74
CA GLU A 391 30.29 22.97 22.09
C GLU A 391 29.19 23.17 21.07
N LYS A 392 29.53 23.15 19.77
CA LYS A 392 28.53 23.19 18.69
C LYS A 392 27.49 22.09 18.87
N LYS A 393 27.95 20.85 19.11
CA LYS A 393 27.06 19.71 19.32
C LYS A 393 26.17 19.88 20.55
N HIS A 394 26.70 20.44 21.64
CA HIS A 394 25.93 20.73 22.84
C HIS A 394 24.85 21.79 22.57
N ILE A 395 25.20 22.90 21.92
CA ILE A 395 24.29 23.99 21.57
C ILE A 395 23.15 23.48 20.68
N PHE A 396 23.47 22.76 19.61
CA PHE A 396 22.44 22.22 18.71
C PHE A 396 21.58 21.14 19.37
N LYS A 397 22.15 20.32 20.26
CA LYS A 397 21.38 19.34 21.03
C LYS A 397 20.44 20.01 22.03
N ASP A 398 20.90 21.03 22.75
CA ASP A 398 20.09 21.77 23.72
C ASP A 398 18.99 22.59 23.02
N LEU A 399 19.31 23.23 21.88
CA LEU A 399 18.31 23.86 21.00
C LEU A 399 17.27 22.85 20.53
N ARG A 400 17.72 21.69 20.04
CA ARG A 400 16.84 20.61 19.62
C ARG A 400 15.93 20.20 20.76
N ASP A 401 16.46 19.91 21.94
CA ASP A 401 15.68 19.41 23.07
C ASP A 401 14.67 20.47 23.55
N LYS A 402 15.05 21.75 23.57
CA LYS A 402 14.17 22.86 23.98
C LYS A 402 13.11 23.21 22.94
N VAL A 403 13.42 23.12 21.65
CA VAL A 403 12.47 23.33 20.54
C VAL A 403 11.51 22.16 20.39
N ILE A 404 12.02 20.92 20.50
CA ILE A 404 11.23 19.70 20.31
C ILE A 404 10.33 19.39 21.51
N ASN A 405 10.81 19.63 22.73
CA ASN A 405 10.03 19.29 23.93
C ASN A 405 8.99 20.35 24.30
N GLN A 406 8.88 21.46 23.54
CA GLN A 406 7.86 22.50 23.67
C GLN A 406 7.45 22.78 25.13
N LYS A 407 8.42 22.94 26.04
CA LYS A 407 8.06 23.38 27.40
C LYS A 407 7.46 24.77 27.25
N TYR A 408 6.21 24.95 27.68
CA TYR A 408 5.43 26.18 27.54
C TYR A 408 6.11 27.46 28.05
N ALA A 409 7.16 27.32 28.87
CA ALA A 409 7.97 28.42 29.39
C ALA A 409 9.26 28.70 28.60
N PHE A 410 9.54 27.99 27.50
CA PHE A 410 10.77 28.20 26.73
C PHE A 410 10.70 29.47 25.88
N ASN A 411 11.26 30.55 26.42
CA ASN A 411 11.45 31.79 25.67
C ASN A 411 12.71 31.67 24.79
N MET A 412 12.50 31.38 23.51
CA MET A 412 13.57 31.23 22.53
C MET A 412 14.42 32.48 22.37
N ASN A 413 13.81 33.67 22.52
CA ASN A 413 14.53 34.94 22.43
C ASN A 413 15.49 35.09 23.61
N TYR A 414 15.04 34.76 24.82
CA TYR A 414 15.88 34.76 26.00
C TYR A 414 17.06 33.80 25.82
N TYR A 415 16.79 32.56 25.41
CA TYR A 415 17.83 31.56 25.21
C TYR A 415 18.88 31.97 24.18
N ILE A 416 18.47 32.42 22.99
CA ILE A 416 19.41 32.85 21.95
C ILE A 416 20.19 34.10 22.41
N THR A 417 19.55 35.04 23.10
CA THR A 417 20.24 36.22 23.62
C THR A 417 21.28 35.83 24.67
N THR A 418 20.94 34.92 25.59
CA THR A 418 21.91 34.40 26.58
C THR A 418 23.05 33.62 25.93
N LEU A 419 22.76 32.85 24.88
CA LEU A 419 23.77 32.09 24.12
C LEU A 419 24.80 33.05 23.49
N TYR A 420 24.33 34.11 22.83
CA TYR A 420 25.21 35.11 22.21
C TYR A 420 26.03 35.87 23.26
N ALA A 421 25.39 36.27 24.37
CA ALA A 421 26.04 36.98 25.47
C ALA A 421 27.14 36.14 26.14
N GLN A 422 26.94 34.82 26.30
CA GLN A 422 27.94 33.91 26.87
C GLN A 422 29.28 33.92 26.12
N TYR A 423 29.25 34.22 24.82
CA TYR A 423 30.45 34.28 23.97
C TYR A 423 30.85 35.72 23.59
N ASN A 424 30.34 36.75 24.27
CA ASN A 424 30.59 38.16 23.98
C ASN A 424 30.18 38.63 22.57
N TYR A 425 29.17 38.00 21.98
CA TYR A 425 28.58 38.46 20.72
C TYR A 425 27.19 39.07 20.94
N LYS A 426 26.78 39.94 20.03
CA LYS A 426 25.39 40.42 19.94
C LYS A 426 24.65 39.65 18.84
N PRO A 427 23.37 39.27 19.04
CA PRO A 427 22.57 38.66 17.99
C PRO A 427 22.48 39.60 16.79
N SER A 428 22.59 39.04 15.57
CA SER A 428 22.50 39.86 14.37
C SER A 428 21.08 40.39 14.18
N LYS A 429 20.93 41.51 13.47
CA LYS A 429 19.60 42.04 13.08
C LYS A 429 18.76 40.94 12.42
N LYS A 430 19.38 40.15 11.54
CA LYS A 430 18.74 39.01 10.88
C LYS A 430 18.27 37.94 11.87
N THR A 431 19.07 37.61 12.89
CA THR A 431 18.67 36.67 13.95
C THR A 431 17.43 37.19 14.69
N PHE A 432 17.42 38.48 15.02
CA PHE A 432 16.31 39.13 15.70
C PHE A 432 15.03 39.14 14.85
N ASP A 433 15.14 39.47 13.57
CA ASP A 433 14.02 39.46 12.62
C ASP A 433 13.43 38.04 12.48
N LEU A 434 14.29 37.00 12.39
CA LEU A 434 13.86 35.60 12.34
C LEU A 434 13.18 35.14 13.63
N MET A 435 13.69 35.58 14.79
CA MET A 435 13.08 35.31 16.09
C MET A 435 11.68 35.94 16.21
N ARG A 436 11.53 37.19 15.77
CA ARG A 436 10.22 37.88 15.72
C ARG A 436 9.26 37.19 14.76
N GLN A 437 9.74 36.81 13.57
CA GLN A 437 8.95 36.08 12.60
C GLN A 437 8.49 34.72 13.16
N LEU A 438 9.37 34.00 13.86
CA LEU A 438 9.02 32.72 14.49
C LEU A 438 7.94 32.90 15.58
N HIS A 439 8.03 33.97 16.37
CA HIS A 439 7.03 34.28 17.38
C HIS A 439 5.65 34.55 16.75
N LEU A 440 5.61 35.35 15.67
CA LEU A 440 4.38 35.64 14.93
C LEU A 440 3.78 34.38 14.28
N VAL A 441 4.62 33.51 13.71
CA VAL A 441 4.16 32.27 13.08
C VAL A 441 3.69 31.24 14.12
N ARG A 442 4.12 31.33 15.38
CA ARG A 442 3.70 30.42 16.46
C ARG A 442 2.38 30.78 17.15
N THR A 443 1.79 31.93 16.87
CA THR A 443 0.46 32.24 17.41
C THR A 443 -0.57 31.25 16.86
N PRO A 444 -1.54 30.76 17.65
CA PRO A 444 -2.54 29.81 17.15
C PRO A 444 -3.22 30.36 15.90
N SER A 445 -3.27 29.55 14.83
CA SER A 445 -3.92 29.94 13.59
C SER A 445 -5.43 29.84 13.66
N ILE A 446 -5.96 29.00 14.56
CA ILE A 446 -7.40 28.84 14.73
C ILE A 446 -7.86 29.71 15.89
N THR A 447 -8.74 30.66 15.58
CA THR A 447 -9.35 31.50 16.61
C THR A 447 -10.39 30.69 17.39
N LEU A 448 -10.64 31.08 18.65
CA LEU A 448 -11.66 30.42 19.48
C LEU A 448 -13.05 30.36 18.79
N PRO A 449 -13.55 31.42 18.12
CA PRO A 449 -14.81 31.34 17.38
C PRO A 449 -14.81 30.31 16.24
N GLU A 450 -13.73 30.23 15.45
CA GLU A 450 -13.62 29.23 14.37
C GLU A 450 -13.60 27.81 14.92
N PHE A 451 -12.93 27.60 16.07
CA PHE A 451 -12.95 26.32 16.75
C PHE A 451 -14.35 25.93 17.25
N LEU A 452 -15.11 26.88 17.78
CA LEU A 452 -16.50 26.65 18.20
C LEU A 452 -17.40 26.31 17.02
N ILE A 453 -17.24 27.01 15.88
CA ILE A 453 -18.00 26.74 14.65
C ILE A 453 -17.75 25.32 14.16
N ILE A 454 -16.49 24.87 14.10
CA ILE A 454 -16.18 23.52 13.61
C ILE A 454 -16.71 22.44 14.56
N LEU A 455 -16.63 22.67 15.87
CA LEU A 455 -17.15 21.74 16.88
C LEU A 455 -18.69 21.63 16.82
N LEU A 456 -19.38 22.73 16.51
CA LEU A 456 -20.83 22.72 16.37
C LEU A 456 -21.25 22.01 15.08
N LEU A 457 -20.63 22.34 13.94
CA LEU A 457 -20.86 21.66 12.66
C LEU A 457 -20.55 20.16 12.72
N SER A 458 -19.47 19.77 13.39
CA SER A 458 -19.09 18.37 13.59
C SER A 458 -20.14 17.62 14.41
N SER A 459 -20.60 18.23 15.51
CA SER A 459 -21.55 17.61 16.43
C SER A 459 -22.92 17.45 15.78
N VAL A 460 -23.42 18.48 15.09
CA VAL A 460 -24.69 18.41 14.35
C VAL A 460 -24.64 17.34 13.27
N SER A 461 -23.55 17.29 12.49
CA SER A 461 -23.38 16.28 11.44
C SER A 461 -23.37 14.85 11.99
N ALA A 462 -22.64 14.62 13.09
CA ALA A 462 -22.54 13.31 13.72
C ALA A 462 -23.88 12.84 14.33
N VAL A 463 -24.56 13.72 15.08
CA VAL A 463 -25.88 13.43 15.67
C VAL A 463 -26.88 13.12 14.57
N TYR A 464 -26.89 13.93 13.51
CA TYR A 464 -27.84 13.76 12.42
C TYR A 464 -27.63 12.43 11.67
N VAL A 465 -26.40 12.12 11.25
CA VAL A 465 -26.10 10.83 10.59
C VAL A 465 -26.47 9.65 11.48
N THR A 466 -26.28 9.78 12.80
CA THR A 466 -26.69 8.73 13.73
C THR A 466 -28.21 8.60 13.79
N LEU A 467 -28.97 9.69 13.82
CA LEU A 467 -30.43 9.64 13.93
C LEU A 467 -31.14 9.18 12.64
N TYR A 468 -30.59 9.50 11.47
CA TYR A 468 -31.25 9.28 10.17
C TYR A 468 -30.58 8.19 9.33
N ARG A 469 -29.67 7.41 9.90
CA ARG A 469 -29.14 6.21 9.23
C ARG A 469 -30.24 5.19 8.97
N GLU A 470 -30.06 4.37 7.95
CA GLU A 470 -30.87 3.18 7.79
C GLU A 470 -30.71 2.25 9.00
N THR A 471 -31.82 1.65 9.43
CA THR A 471 -31.84 0.61 10.47
C THR A 471 -31.32 -0.71 9.91
N SER A 472 -30.06 -0.73 9.51
CA SER A 472 -29.34 -1.90 9.03
C SER A 472 -27.98 -1.97 9.73
N ILE A 473 -27.41 -3.19 9.83
CA ILE A 473 -26.07 -3.38 10.40
C ILE A 473 -25.03 -2.51 9.66
N MET A 474 -25.20 -2.35 8.35
CA MET A 474 -24.33 -1.51 7.53
C MET A 474 -24.54 -0.02 7.80
N GLY A 475 -25.79 0.43 7.97
CA GLY A 475 -26.13 1.79 8.36
C GLY A 475 -25.57 2.16 9.74
N ASP A 476 -25.69 1.26 10.72
CA ASP A 476 -25.09 1.38 12.04
C ASP A 476 -23.57 1.53 11.95
N PHE A 477 -22.90 0.61 11.25
CA PHE A 477 -21.45 0.63 11.07
C PHE A 477 -20.97 1.93 10.40
N MET A 478 -21.63 2.34 9.31
CA MET A 478 -21.26 3.56 8.58
C MET A 478 -21.46 4.82 9.42
N SER A 479 -22.52 4.89 10.22
CA SER A 479 -22.74 6.03 11.13
C SER A 479 -21.63 6.17 12.17
N ILE A 480 -21.16 5.04 12.73
CA ILE A 480 -20.05 5.01 13.69
C ILE A 480 -18.75 5.46 13.03
N VAL A 481 -18.46 4.95 11.83
CA VAL A 481 -17.27 5.33 11.05
C VAL A 481 -17.28 6.82 10.73
N PHE A 482 -18.44 7.36 10.33
CA PHE A 482 -18.64 8.77 10.03
C PHE A 482 -18.42 9.65 11.27
N ALA A 483 -19.10 9.35 12.38
CA ALA A 483 -18.99 10.11 13.63
C ALA A 483 -17.55 10.08 14.19
N SER A 484 -16.89 8.92 14.09
CA SER A 484 -15.49 8.75 14.50
C SER A 484 -14.55 9.60 13.63
N SER A 485 -14.79 9.64 12.31
CA SER A 485 -13.99 10.41 11.36
C SER A 485 -14.11 11.91 11.59
N ILE A 486 -15.34 12.40 11.80
CA ILE A 486 -15.59 13.82 12.12
C ILE A 486 -14.93 14.22 13.45
N SER A 487 -15.06 13.38 14.47
CA SER A 487 -14.45 13.61 15.78
C SER A 487 -12.93 13.65 15.67
N TYR A 488 -12.36 12.73 14.87
CA TYR A 488 -10.92 12.68 14.63
C TYR A 488 -10.40 13.90 13.87
N ILE A 489 -11.10 14.39 12.83
CA ILE A 489 -10.73 15.63 12.13
C ILE A 489 -10.72 16.81 13.10
N THR A 490 -11.77 16.93 13.91
CA THR A 490 -11.91 18.04 14.87
C THR A 490 -10.81 18.01 15.92
N TYR A 491 -10.49 16.81 16.44
CA TYR A 491 -9.36 16.60 17.33
C TYR A 491 -8.04 16.98 16.67
N ILE A 492 -7.78 16.53 15.44
CA ILE A 492 -6.53 16.86 14.75
C ILE A 492 -6.43 18.36 14.53
N LEU A 493 -7.48 19.05 14.10
CA LEU A 493 -7.41 20.50 13.89
C LEU A 493 -7.02 21.23 15.18
N PHE A 494 -7.58 20.82 16.32
CA PHE A 494 -7.23 21.37 17.62
C PHE A 494 -5.79 21.03 18.05
N ASP A 495 -5.42 19.76 17.99
CA ASP A 495 -4.10 19.26 18.41
C ASP A 495 -2.98 19.79 17.49
N PHE A 496 -3.22 19.86 16.19
CA PHE A 496 -2.25 20.31 15.19
C PHE A 496 -2.04 21.83 15.25
N ASP A 497 -3.08 22.60 15.59
CA ASP A 497 -2.96 24.04 15.82
C ASP A 497 -2.16 24.35 17.10
N ARG A 498 -2.49 23.67 18.22
CA ARG A 498 -1.88 23.97 19.52
C ARG A 498 -0.54 23.28 19.78
N HIS A 499 -0.40 22.04 19.34
CA HIS A 499 0.73 21.15 19.66
C HIS A 499 1.47 20.67 18.43
N GLY A 500 1.10 21.20 17.25
CA GLY A 500 1.57 20.78 15.93
C GLY A 500 3.03 20.35 15.93
N PHE A 501 3.23 19.06 15.66
CA PHE A 501 4.54 18.42 15.63
C PHE A 501 5.39 19.06 14.53
N LEU A 502 6.34 19.91 14.92
CA LEU A 502 7.54 20.12 14.13
C LEU A 502 8.06 18.74 13.75
N ASN A 503 8.27 18.47 12.46
CA ASN A 503 8.68 17.17 11.96
C ASN A 503 9.99 16.75 12.64
N LYS A 504 9.88 16.02 13.76
CA LYS A 504 11.01 15.72 14.64
C LYS A 504 12.12 15.05 13.86
N ASN A 505 11.77 14.17 12.91
CA ASN A 505 12.74 13.51 12.05
C ASN A 505 13.44 14.46 11.09
N ARG A 506 12.75 15.48 10.58
CA ARG A 506 13.39 16.48 9.72
C ARG A 506 14.24 17.43 10.52
N LEU A 507 13.78 17.89 11.69
CA LEU A 507 14.59 18.68 12.64
C LEU A 507 15.82 17.91 13.13
N ILE A 508 15.68 16.61 13.40
CA ILE A 508 16.78 15.69 13.71
C ILE A 508 17.72 15.57 12.50
N SER A 509 17.19 15.31 11.30
CA SER A 509 18.00 15.26 10.08
C SER A 509 18.65 16.59 9.75
N LEU A 510 18.09 17.71 10.17
CA LEU A 510 18.62 19.06 9.94
C LEU A 510 19.79 19.33 10.88
N VAL A 511 19.68 18.90 12.15
CA VAL A 511 20.79 18.93 13.11
C VAL A 511 21.90 17.94 12.70
N GLU A 512 21.53 16.77 12.16
CA GLU A 512 22.46 15.74 11.68
C GLU A 512 23.06 16.06 10.29
N ASN A 513 22.34 16.72 9.37
CA ASN A 513 22.85 17.09 8.05
C ASN A 513 23.83 18.28 8.10
N VAL A 514 23.77 19.10 9.15
CA VAL A 514 24.85 20.03 9.47
C VAL A 514 26.14 19.25 9.85
N GLU A 515 26.05 17.97 10.26
CA GLU A 515 27.20 17.08 10.46
C GLU A 515 27.69 16.37 9.17
N TYR A 516 27.00 16.45 8.01
CA TYR A 516 27.23 15.51 6.88
C TYR A 516 27.25 16.09 5.44
N PHE A 517 27.62 17.36 5.24
CA PHE A 517 27.98 17.85 3.91
C PHE A 517 29.41 17.43 3.53
N ASP A 518 29.57 16.16 3.14
CA ASP A 518 30.72 15.68 2.37
C ASP A 518 30.20 14.89 1.16
N THR A 519 30.45 15.41 -0.03
CA THR A 519 29.75 15.04 -1.29
C THR A 519 30.59 14.10 -2.14
N THR A 520 30.33 12.79 -2.11
CA THR A 520 30.73 11.90 -3.22
C THR A 520 29.80 10.67 -3.34
N ASN A 521 29.62 10.21 -4.58
CA ASN A 521 29.00 8.96 -5.02
C ASN A 521 27.48 8.92 -5.25
N LEU A 522 27.10 9.41 -6.43
CA LEU A 522 25.88 9.02 -7.14
C LEU A 522 26.22 8.73 -8.61
N ASP A 523 26.94 7.64 -8.87
CA ASP A 523 27.05 7.12 -10.24
C ASP A 523 27.35 5.63 -10.24
N LYS A 524 26.33 4.82 -10.56
CA LYS A 524 26.42 3.49 -11.21
C LYS A 524 25.04 2.82 -11.22
N GLN A 525 24.21 3.09 -12.23
CA GLN A 525 23.06 2.21 -12.55
C GLN A 525 22.46 2.40 -13.96
N LYS A 526 23.28 2.22 -15.02
CA LYS A 526 22.79 2.11 -16.40
C LYS A 526 23.46 0.95 -17.12
N ARG A 527 22.81 -0.22 -17.22
CA ARG A 527 23.09 -1.30 -18.22
C ARG A 527 22.18 -2.55 -18.12
N ILE A 528 20.84 -2.45 -18.08
CA ILE A 528 19.96 -3.66 -18.24
C ILE A 528 18.64 -3.37 -19.04
N LEU A 529 18.46 -2.18 -19.61
CA LEU A 529 17.15 -1.77 -20.15
C LEU A 529 16.70 -2.39 -21.51
N PRO A 530 17.58 -2.76 -22.47
CA PRO A 530 17.10 -3.13 -23.81
C PRO A 530 16.49 -4.54 -23.94
N ASN A 531 16.96 -5.53 -23.18
CA ASN A 531 16.58 -6.93 -23.42
C ASN A 531 15.25 -7.36 -22.79
N LEU A 532 14.68 -6.54 -21.90
CA LEU A 532 13.44 -6.85 -21.17
C LEU A 532 12.19 -6.24 -21.83
N LEU A 533 12.35 -5.15 -22.60
CA LEU A 533 11.25 -4.51 -23.31
C LEU A 533 10.77 -5.37 -24.51
N SER A 534 11.68 -6.10 -25.15
CA SER A 534 11.37 -7.04 -26.23
C SER A 534 10.58 -8.25 -25.72
N LEU A 535 10.91 -8.81 -24.56
CA LEU A 535 10.17 -9.88 -23.90
C LEU A 535 8.75 -9.47 -23.50
N PHE A 536 8.56 -8.22 -23.06
CA PHE A 536 7.25 -7.67 -22.71
C PHE A 536 6.35 -7.49 -23.93
N LEU A 537 6.87 -6.94 -25.03
CA LEU A 537 6.13 -6.80 -26.29
C LEU A 537 5.70 -8.15 -26.88
N ILE A 538 6.58 -9.16 -26.81
CA ILE A 538 6.26 -10.53 -27.24
C ILE A 538 5.15 -11.14 -26.36
N GLY A 539 5.18 -10.90 -25.04
CA GLY A 539 4.15 -11.37 -24.11
C GLY A 539 2.77 -10.75 -24.38
N CYS A 540 2.70 -9.44 -24.64
CA CYS A 540 1.45 -8.76 -24.99
C CYS A 540 0.87 -9.24 -26.33
N LEU A 541 1.72 -9.47 -27.34
CA LEU A 541 1.33 -10.04 -28.62
C LEU A 541 0.77 -11.47 -28.48
N LEU A 542 1.38 -12.31 -27.65
CA LEU A 542 0.91 -13.67 -27.41
C LEU A 542 -0.41 -13.72 -26.65
N ILE A 543 -0.63 -12.83 -25.67
CA ILE A 543 -1.91 -12.71 -24.96
C ILE A 543 -3.02 -12.26 -25.93
N MET A 544 -2.74 -11.30 -26.82
CA MET A 544 -3.70 -10.92 -27.86
C MET A 544 -3.97 -12.05 -28.85
N CYS A 545 -2.95 -12.82 -29.27
CA CYS A 545 -3.15 -13.99 -30.12
C CYS A 545 -3.97 -15.09 -29.44
N CYS A 546 -3.76 -15.38 -28.15
CA CYS A 546 -4.60 -16.30 -27.39
C CYS A 546 -6.07 -15.83 -27.34
N PHE A 547 -6.31 -14.52 -27.19
CA PHE A 547 -7.67 -13.95 -27.24
C PHE A 547 -8.33 -14.07 -28.62
N VAL A 548 -7.57 -13.87 -29.70
CA VAL A 548 -8.07 -14.03 -31.08
C VAL A 548 -8.37 -15.50 -31.38
N ILE A 549 -7.57 -16.42 -30.88
CA ILE A 549 -7.79 -17.86 -31.03
C ILE A 549 -9.03 -18.30 -30.22
N LEU A 550 -9.16 -17.86 -28.95
CA LEU A 550 -10.32 -18.15 -28.11
C LEU A 550 -11.65 -17.64 -28.69
N LYS A 551 -11.63 -16.48 -29.38
CA LYS A 551 -12.82 -15.92 -30.06
C LYS A 551 -13.27 -16.73 -31.28
N ASN A 552 -12.41 -17.55 -31.87
CA ASN A 552 -12.75 -18.40 -33.01
C ASN A 552 -13.23 -19.80 -32.59
N PHE A 553 -13.22 -20.12 -31.29
CA PHE A 553 -13.69 -21.40 -30.74
C PHE A 553 -15.02 -21.29 -29.97
N THR A 554 -15.54 -20.08 -29.81
CA THR A 554 -16.94 -19.78 -29.40
C THR A 554 -17.72 -19.36 -30.63
#